data_AF-A0A497G993-F1
#
_entry.id   AF-A0A497G993-F1
#
_cell.length_a   1.000
_cell.length_b   1.000
_cell.length_c   1.000
_cell.angle_alpha   90.00
_cell.angle_beta   90.00
_cell.angle_gamma   90.00
#
_symmetry.space_group_name_H-M   'P 1'
#
loop_
_entity.id
_entity.type
_entity.pdbx_description
1 polymer ?
#
loop_
_entity_poly.entity_id
_entity_poly.type
_entity_poly.pdbx_seq_one_letter_code
_entity_poly.pdbx_strand_id
1 'polypeptide(L)'
;MVKYGYGDLLSVLDEWNYWWNKEPQRFFRSSKAATFQAAVLIYLQDAPVDAAALHRGDTWNWSGIFHGDGRWGKPYYAWIVFKRLIEESEQRVRVHAEGGKLAVAAGLASRGVIVPVSNYGGERYEYS
;
A
#
# COMPACT_ATOMS: atom_id res chain seq x y z
N MET A 1 -8.60 -19.89 10.11
CA MET A 1 -8.16 -19.78 11.50
C MET A 1 -9.20 -20.34 12.46
N VAL A 2 -10.44 -19.86 12.42
CA VAL A 2 -11.55 -20.31 13.30
C VAL A 2 -11.78 -21.83 13.31
N LYS A 3 -11.85 -22.49 12.14
CA LYS A 3 -12.07 -23.95 12.05
C LYS A 3 -11.00 -24.81 12.74
N TYR A 4 -9.85 -24.21 13.07
CA TYR A 4 -8.73 -24.88 13.72
C TYR A 4 -8.52 -24.40 15.17
N GLY A 5 -9.44 -23.60 15.73
CA GLY A 5 -9.33 -23.07 17.09
C GLY A 5 -8.43 -21.85 17.25
N TYR A 6 -7.96 -21.25 16.15
CA TYR A 6 -7.04 -20.09 16.16
C TYR A 6 -7.75 -18.77 15.83
N GLY A 7 -9.05 -18.66 16.10
CA GLY A 7 -9.84 -17.48 15.76
C GLY A 7 -9.37 -16.19 16.43
N ASP A 8 -8.79 -16.31 17.63
CA ASP A 8 -8.35 -15.19 18.45
C ASP A 8 -6.86 -14.85 18.29
N LEU A 9 -6.14 -15.59 17.41
CA LEU A 9 -4.73 -15.32 17.15
C LEU A 9 -4.57 -14.25 16.06
N LEU A 10 -3.57 -13.40 16.24
CA LEU A 10 -3.19 -12.39 15.25
C LEU A 10 -2.78 -13.03 13.93
N SER A 11 -3.31 -12.50 12.84
CA SER A 11 -2.95 -12.79 11.46
C SER A 11 -1.91 -11.76 11.01
N VAL A 12 -0.64 -12.16 10.93
CA VAL A 12 0.47 -11.28 10.55
C VAL A 12 0.90 -11.60 9.12
N LEU A 13 0.81 -10.60 8.24
CA LEU A 13 1.46 -10.60 6.93
C LEU A 13 2.89 -10.07 7.11
N ASP A 14 3.79 -10.98 7.46
CA ASP A 14 5.19 -10.67 7.80
C ASP A 14 6.01 -10.15 6.63
N GLU A 15 5.59 -10.43 5.39
CA GLU A 15 6.26 -9.93 4.21
C GLU A 15 5.33 -9.72 3.01
N TRP A 16 5.36 -8.52 2.42
CA TRP A 16 4.76 -8.26 1.11
C TRP A 16 5.56 -7.22 0.31
N ASN A 17 5.63 -7.35 -1.02
CA ASN A 17 6.10 -6.30 -1.92
C ASN A 17 5.69 -6.61 -3.37
N TYR A 18 5.96 -5.68 -4.29
CA TYR A 18 5.86 -5.95 -5.71
C TYR A 18 6.94 -6.98 -6.10
N TRP A 19 6.56 -8.03 -6.83
CA TRP A 19 7.56 -8.94 -7.37
C TRP A 19 8.13 -8.43 -8.69
N TRP A 20 9.42 -8.10 -8.71
CA TRP A 20 10.12 -7.63 -9.91
C TRP A 20 11.49 -8.28 -10.01
N ASN A 21 11.73 -9.05 -11.07
CA ASN A 21 12.95 -9.85 -11.28
C ASN A 21 13.72 -9.47 -12.55
N LYS A 22 13.49 -8.25 -13.07
CA LYS A 22 14.17 -7.72 -14.27
C LYS A 22 14.97 -6.48 -13.92
N GLU A 23 16.03 -6.20 -14.67
CA GLU A 23 16.64 -4.87 -14.62
C GLU A 23 15.76 -3.85 -15.37
N PRO A 24 15.78 -2.56 -14.97
CA PRO A 24 16.55 -2.00 -13.87
C PRO A 24 15.81 -2.05 -12.52
N GLN A 25 16.52 -2.37 -11.43
CA GLN A 25 15.93 -2.40 -10.06
C GLN A 25 15.40 -1.04 -9.56
N ARG A 26 15.66 0.06 -10.28
CA ARG A 26 15.02 1.36 -10.03
C ARG A 26 13.48 1.31 -10.11
N PHE A 27 12.91 0.25 -10.67
CA PHE A 27 11.47 -0.02 -10.66
C PHE A 27 10.86 0.17 -9.26
N PHE A 28 11.51 -0.31 -8.21
CA PHE A 28 11.02 -0.21 -6.83
C PHE A 28 10.89 1.22 -6.31
N ARG A 29 11.48 2.20 -7.00
CA ARG A 29 11.40 3.64 -6.65
C ARG A 29 10.48 4.41 -7.60
N SER A 30 9.84 3.71 -8.54
CA SER A 30 8.99 4.29 -9.58
C SER A 30 7.58 4.62 -9.09
N SER A 31 6.85 5.42 -9.89
CA SER A 31 5.43 5.69 -9.64
C SER A 31 4.57 4.43 -9.70
N LYS A 32 4.95 3.41 -10.50
CA LYS A 32 4.20 2.15 -10.59
C LYS A 32 4.31 1.32 -9.31
N ALA A 33 5.50 1.25 -8.72
CA ALA A 33 5.68 0.66 -7.40
C ALA A 33 4.91 1.46 -6.33
N ALA A 34 4.89 2.79 -6.44
CA ALA A 34 4.16 3.65 -5.51
C ALA A 34 2.64 3.45 -5.56
N THR A 35 2.05 3.38 -6.77
CA THR A 35 0.61 3.13 -6.91
C THR A 35 0.24 1.72 -6.47
N PHE A 36 1.09 0.73 -6.73
CA PHE A 36 0.91 -0.62 -6.20
C PHE A 36 0.89 -0.62 -4.66
N GLN A 37 1.92 -0.06 -4.02
CA GLN A 37 2.00 -0.04 -2.55
C GLN A 37 0.84 0.75 -1.94
N ALA A 38 0.44 1.88 -2.53
CA ALA A 38 -0.74 2.62 -2.09
C ALA A 38 -2.03 1.78 -2.19
N ALA A 39 -2.21 1.03 -3.27
CA ALA A 39 -3.37 0.15 -3.43
C ALA A 39 -3.38 -1.00 -2.41
N VAL A 40 -2.23 -1.64 -2.19
CA VAL A 40 -2.09 -2.69 -1.17
C VAL A 40 -2.43 -2.15 0.22
N LEU A 41 -1.85 -1.01 0.62
CA LEU A 41 -2.13 -0.38 1.91
C LEU A 41 -3.62 -0.07 2.09
N ILE A 42 -4.29 0.43 1.04
CA ILE A 42 -5.74 0.67 1.05
C ILE A 42 -6.52 -0.65 1.22
N TYR A 43 -6.18 -1.70 0.48
CA TYR A 43 -6.91 -2.98 0.58
C TYR A 43 -6.67 -3.71 1.89
N LEU A 44 -5.48 -3.57 2.50
CA LEU A 44 -5.17 -4.18 3.80
C LEU A 44 -6.06 -3.63 4.93
N GLN A 45 -6.65 -2.44 4.78
CA GLN A 45 -7.61 -1.88 5.75
C GLN A 45 -8.90 -2.72 5.89
N ASP A 46 -9.23 -3.54 4.89
CA ASP A 46 -10.40 -4.43 4.88
C ASP A 46 -10.00 -5.92 4.86
N ALA A 47 -8.71 -6.23 4.91
CA ALA A 47 -8.21 -7.59 4.88
C ALA A 47 -8.23 -8.20 6.29
N PRO A 48 -8.34 -9.54 6.41
CA PRO A 48 -8.26 -10.24 7.70
C PRO A 48 -6.81 -10.39 8.17
N VAL A 49 -6.11 -9.26 8.29
CA VAL A 49 -4.73 -9.16 8.80
C VAL A 49 -4.69 -8.10 9.90
N ASP A 50 -4.01 -8.40 10.99
CA ASP A 50 -3.84 -7.49 12.12
C ASP A 50 -2.58 -6.63 11.98
N ALA A 51 -1.58 -7.16 11.28
CA ALA A 51 -0.34 -6.46 10.98
C ALA A 51 0.20 -6.87 9.60
N ALA A 52 0.83 -5.92 8.91
CA ALA A 52 1.46 -6.15 7.61
C ALA A 52 2.80 -5.42 7.52
N ALA A 53 3.85 -6.12 7.11
CA ALA A 53 5.18 -5.57 6.93
C ALA A 53 5.59 -5.60 5.46
N LEU A 54 5.93 -4.43 4.92
CA LEU A 54 6.57 -4.35 3.60
C LEU A 54 7.88 -5.15 3.68
N HIS A 55 8.17 -5.94 2.65
CA HIS A 55 9.52 -6.43 2.44
C HIS A 55 10.40 -5.20 2.20
N ARG A 56 10.94 -4.70 3.32
CA ARG A 56 11.98 -3.67 3.50
C ARG A 56 11.69 -2.27 2.94
N GLY A 57 12.11 -1.28 3.73
CA GLY A 57 12.01 0.15 3.44
C GLY A 57 13.37 0.84 3.50
N ASP A 58 14.41 0.20 2.99
CA ASP A 58 15.80 0.67 3.06
C ASP A 58 16.32 1.14 1.68
N THR A 59 17.65 1.29 1.57
CA THR A 59 18.36 1.74 0.36
C THR A 59 18.74 0.61 -0.59
N TRP A 60 18.42 -0.65 -0.28
CA TRP A 60 18.85 -1.77 -1.11
C TRP A 60 18.24 -1.73 -2.49
N ASN A 61 19.03 -2.13 -3.50
CA ASN A 61 18.63 -1.97 -4.89
C ASN A 61 17.32 -2.72 -5.21
N TRP A 62 17.22 -3.98 -4.78
CA TRP A 62 15.98 -4.75 -4.87
C TRP A 62 15.04 -4.35 -3.73
N SER A 63 13.74 -4.21 -3.98
CA SER A 63 12.67 -3.91 -3.01
C SER A 63 12.77 -2.61 -2.17
N GLY A 64 13.95 -1.99 -2.01
CA GLY A 64 14.14 -0.77 -1.23
C GLY A 64 13.49 0.45 -1.86
N ILE A 65 12.87 1.28 -1.03
CA ILE A 65 12.13 2.48 -1.46
C ILE A 65 13.01 3.74 -1.49
N PHE A 66 14.22 3.69 -0.92
CA PHE A 66 15.18 4.79 -0.93
C PHE A 66 16.31 4.53 -1.93
N HIS A 67 16.85 5.58 -2.52
CA HIS A 67 18.08 5.53 -3.31
C HIS A 67 19.30 5.24 -2.42
N GLY A 68 20.41 4.77 -2.99
CA GLY A 68 21.64 4.47 -2.25
C GLY A 68 22.20 5.66 -1.45
N ASP A 69 21.88 6.89 -1.87
CA ASP A 69 22.24 8.15 -1.22
C ASP A 69 21.19 8.62 -0.17
N GLY A 70 20.18 7.81 0.13
CA GLY A 70 19.12 8.13 1.09
C GLY A 70 17.99 8.99 0.53
N ARG A 71 18.05 9.44 -0.73
CA ARG A 71 16.90 10.14 -1.33
C ARG A 71 15.70 9.22 -1.42
N TRP A 72 14.51 9.75 -1.21
CA TRP A 72 13.26 8.99 -1.30
C TRP A 72 12.87 8.69 -2.76
N GLY A 73 12.46 7.46 -3.01
CA GLY A 73 11.72 7.08 -4.21
C GLY A 73 10.24 7.48 -4.12
N LYS A 74 9.49 7.27 -5.20
CA LYS A 74 8.04 7.58 -5.20
C LYS A 74 7.22 6.84 -4.15
N PRO A 75 7.48 5.55 -3.80
CA PRO A 75 6.67 4.85 -2.80
C PRO A 75 6.71 5.47 -1.41
N TYR A 76 7.78 6.19 -1.05
CA TYR A 76 7.85 6.95 0.21
C TYR A 76 6.60 7.82 0.42
N TYR A 77 6.11 8.47 -0.64
CA TYR A 77 4.92 9.33 -0.55
C TYR A 77 3.63 8.53 -0.34
N ALA A 78 3.54 7.29 -0.82
CA ALA A 78 2.41 6.40 -0.53
C ALA A 78 2.33 6.10 0.97
N TRP A 79 3.48 5.83 1.60
CA TRP A 79 3.58 5.60 3.05
C TRP A 79 3.25 6.84 3.86
N ILE A 80 3.72 8.02 3.44
CA ILE A 80 3.36 9.27 4.12
C ILE A 80 1.85 9.52 4.06
N VAL A 81 1.23 9.38 2.88
CA VAL A 81 -0.23 9.58 2.75
C VAL A 81 -1.01 8.57 3.58
N PHE A 82 -0.60 7.30 3.58
CA PHE A 82 -1.26 6.27 4.38
C PHE A 82 -1.08 6.49 5.88
N LYS A 83 0.12 6.89 6.32
CA LYS A 83 0.40 7.28 7.71
C LYS A 83 -0.56 8.39 8.16
N ARG A 84 -0.73 9.42 7.32
CA ARG A 84 -1.68 10.51 7.61
C ARG A 84 -3.12 10.00 7.70
N LEU A 85 -3.53 9.10 6.80
CA LEU A 85 -4.86 8.49 6.89
C LEU A 85 -5.05 7.77 8.23
N ILE A 86 -4.11 6.95 8.68
CA ILE A 86 -4.29 6.13 9.91
C ILE A 86 -4.09 6.93 11.20
N GLU A 87 -3.20 7.92 11.21
CA GLU A 87 -2.86 8.68 12.44
C GLU A 87 -3.68 9.97 12.61
N GLU A 88 -4.06 10.63 11.52
CA GLU A 88 -4.82 11.90 11.59
C GLU A 88 -6.33 11.69 11.48
N SER A 89 -6.80 10.53 11.01
CA SER A 89 -8.25 10.28 10.91
C SER A 89 -8.82 9.82 12.24
N GLU A 90 -9.85 10.51 12.69
CA GLU A 90 -10.63 10.17 13.89
C GLU A 90 -11.68 9.09 13.57
N GLN A 91 -12.16 9.05 12.32
CA GLN A 91 -13.18 8.11 11.88
C GLN A 91 -12.95 7.70 10.42
N ARG A 92 -12.87 6.39 10.18
CA ARG A 92 -12.90 5.83 8.82
C ARG A 92 -14.31 5.96 8.24
N VAL A 93 -14.41 6.35 6.97
CA VAL A 93 -15.70 6.45 6.27
C VAL A 93 -15.76 5.44 5.12
N ARG A 94 -16.98 4.99 4.83
CA ARG A 94 -17.23 4.14 3.66
C ARG A 94 -17.03 4.98 2.40
N VAL A 95 -16.28 4.44 1.45
CA VAL A 95 -16.04 5.06 0.14
C VAL A 95 -16.71 4.25 -0.95
N HIS A 96 -17.26 4.95 -1.94
CA HIS A 96 -17.69 4.37 -3.20
C HIS A 96 -17.01 5.15 -4.33
N ALA A 97 -16.47 4.44 -5.31
CA ALA A 97 -15.87 5.02 -6.50
C ALA A 97 -16.59 4.48 -7.73
N GLU A 98 -17.09 5.37 -8.58
CA GLU A 98 -17.74 5.02 -9.84
C GLU A 98 -16.73 5.14 -10.99
N GLY A 99 -16.59 4.07 -11.78
CA GLY A 99 -15.69 4.02 -12.94
C GLY A 99 -14.22 3.70 -12.61
N GLY A 100 -13.62 2.81 -13.42
CA GLY A 100 -12.22 2.39 -13.28
C GLY A 100 -11.96 1.42 -12.11
N LYS A 101 -10.76 0.83 -12.07
CA LYS A 101 -10.29 0.00 -10.95
C LYS A 101 -9.40 0.83 -10.02
N LEU A 102 -10.03 1.69 -9.21
CA LEU A 102 -9.35 2.52 -8.22
C LEU A 102 -9.39 1.85 -6.84
N ALA A 103 -8.27 1.93 -6.13
CA ALA A 103 -8.26 1.68 -4.69
C ALA A 103 -8.48 3.03 -3.98
N VAL A 104 -9.48 3.12 -3.12
CA VAL A 104 -9.78 4.34 -2.37
C VAL A 104 -10.06 4.02 -0.92
N ALA A 105 -9.50 4.83 -0.03
CA ALA A 105 -9.88 4.88 1.38
C ALA A 105 -10.18 6.33 1.76
N ALA A 106 -10.90 6.53 2.86
CA ALA A 106 -11.10 7.87 3.39
C ALA A 106 -11.30 7.86 4.91
N GLY A 107 -10.91 8.96 5.52
CA GLY A 107 -11.13 9.23 6.94
C GLY A 107 -11.42 10.70 7.19
N LEU A 108 -12.27 10.95 8.19
CA LEU A 108 -12.53 12.29 8.73
C LEU A 108 -11.40 12.66 9.67
N ALA A 109 -10.87 13.87 9.51
CA ALA A 109 -9.88 14.46 10.38
C ALA A 109 -10.38 15.83 10.87
N SER A 110 -9.80 16.37 11.94
CA SER A 110 -10.21 17.65 12.54
C SER A 110 -10.24 18.85 11.58
N ARG A 111 -9.50 18.80 10.47
CA ARG A 111 -9.41 19.88 9.46
C ARG A 111 -10.00 19.52 8.09
N GLY A 112 -10.70 18.39 7.96
CA GLY A 112 -11.32 17.99 6.70
C GLY A 112 -11.36 16.48 6.49
N VAL A 113 -11.17 16.05 5.25
CA VAL A 113 -11.19 14.63 4.86
C VAL A 113 -9.86 14.28 4.20
N ILE A 114 -9.29 13.14 4.57
CA ILE A 114 -8.12 12.55 3.90
C ILE A 114 -8.64 11.45 2.97
N VAL A 115 -8.38 11.57 1.67
CA VAL A 115 -8.85 10.62 0.65
C VAL A 115 -7.67 10.12 -0.19
N PRO A 116 -6.96 9.06 0.23
CA PRO A 116 -5.96 8.43 -0.62
C PRO A 116 -6.63 7.68 -1.77
N VAL A 117 -6.17 7.96 -2.99
CA VAL A 117 -6.62 7.30 -4.21
C VAL A 117 -5.40 6.68 -4.90
N SER A 118 -5.50 5.40 -5.26
CA SER A 118 -4.52 4.75 -6.13
C SER A 118 -5.18 4.24 -7.41
N ASN A 119 -4.60 4.65 -8.54
CA ASN A 119 -4.92 4.11 -9.86
C ASN A 119 -3.84 3.12 -10.30
N TYR A 120 -3.81 1.95 -9.64
CA TYR A 120 -2.93 0.84 -10.04
C TYR A 120 -3.62 -0.13 -11.00
N GLY A 121 -4.92 -0.39 -10.82
CA GLY A 121 -5.67 -1.42 -11.54
C GLY A 121 -6.03 -1.09 -13.00
N GLY A 122 -5.57 0.05 -13.52
CA GLY A 122 -5.89 0.55 -14.87
C GLY A 122 -5.14 -0.12 -16.02
N GLU A 123 -4.07 -0.89 -15.75
CA GLU A 123 -3.39 -1.64 -16.82
C GLU A 123 -4.18 -2.92 -17.15
N ARG A 124 -4.85 -2.93 -18.31
CA ARG A 124 -5.23 -4.18 -18.98
C ARG A 124 -3.94 -4.94 -19.29
N TYR A 125 -3.67 -6.00 -18.54
CA TYR A 125 -2.76 -7.02 -18.99
C TYR A 125 -3.49 -7.84 -20.05
N GLU A 126 -3.24 -7.56 -21.32
CA GLU A 126 -3.48 -8.54 -22.37
C GLU A 126 -2.42 -9.62 -22.20
N TYR A 127 -2.84 -10.82 -21.82
CA TYR A 127 -2.00 -12.01 -21.94
C TYR A 127 -1.86 -12.28 -23.44
N SER A 128 -0.73 -11.90 -24.03
CA SER A 128 -0.28 -12.38 -25.36
C SER A 128 0.31 -13.78 -25.24
#